data_AF-A0A067DWS2-F1
#
_entry.id   AF-A0A067DWS2-F1
#
_cell.length_a   1.000
_cell.length_b   1.000
_cell.length_c   1.000
_cell.angle_alpha   90.00
_cell.angle_beta   90.00
_cell.angle_gamma   90.00
#
_symmetry.space_group_name_H-M   'P 1'
#
loop_
_entity.id
_entity.type
_entity.pdbx_description
1 polymer ?
#
loop_
_entity_poly.entity_id
_entity_poly.type
_entity_poly.pdbx_seq_one_letter_code
_entity_poly.pdbx_strand_id
1 'polypeptide(L)'
;MVNCITLNSTSRVVLTSCRNAFTMVANLSLYAIAFIVFSVSTAKTHADLENQYRWIAYSSIFIGCCFVGIFLSRTEEPRLKMGLRGNSHARISWAYWFKKILYYQVALVYMLTRLVVNVSQAYLAFYVINDLRMGQSAKALVPAIIYICSFIVSILLQEMAWTGQRLKAYYSAGGVLWVFCGAGILILPMNMSAFMYVLAIFVGIANALMMVTGISMQNVLVGEDLSGCAFVCGTLSFLDKMSCGIAVYVLQSYQSMSPTVLDNNSSITSLTVLDNNSLISTSYISVTRFGLGLIPAICSLVSVAVTFTMKLHTPYSKPLVEPLLQ
;
A
#
# COMPACT_ATOMS: atom_id res chain seq x y z
N MET A 1 -5.29 6.07 -17.76
CA MET A 1 -6.08 5.54 -16.62
C MET A 1 -6.93 4.37 -17.13
N VAL A 2 -7.12 3.31 -16.33
CA VAL A 2 -7.79 2.07 -16.77
C VAL A 2 -9.19 2.32 -17.35
N ASN A 3 -9.93 3.28 -16.78
CA ASN A 3 -11.26 3.67 -17.28
C ASN A 3 -11.25 4.23 -18.70
N CYS A 4 -10.14 4.81 -19.17
CA CYS A 4 -10.02 5.32 -20.54
C CYS A 4 -9.79 4.19 -21.56
N ILE A 5 -9.46 2.98 -21.11
CA ILE A 5 -9.09 1.85 -21.97
C ILE A 5 -10.29 0.93 -22.21
N THR A 6 -11.17 0.76 -21.21
CA THR A 6 -12.34 -0.12 -21.34
C THR A 6 -13.52 0.34 -20.47
N LEU A 7 -14.72 0.27 -21.05
CA LEU A 7 -15.99 0.55 -20.36
C LEU A 7 -16.46 -0.65 -19.52
N ASN A 8 -16.01 -1.87 -19.85
CA ASN A 8 -16.42 -3.08 -19.14
C ASN A 8 -15.86 -3.08 -17.71
N SER A 9 -16.77 -3.13 -16.73
CA SER A 9 -16.42 -3.12 -15.30
C SER A 9 -15.49 -4.26 -14.89
N THR A 10 -15.70 -5.48 -15.41
CA THR A 10 -14.82 -6.63 -15.11
C THR A 10 -13.42 -6.40 -15.66
N SER A 11 -13.32 -5.99 -16.92
CA SER A 11 -12.02 -5.69 -17.55
C SER A 11 -11.25 -4.58 -16.82
N ARG A 12 -11.94 -3.60 -16.23
CA ARG A 12 -11.31 -2.56 -15.40
C ARG A 12 -10.67 -3.12 -14.14
N VAL A 13 -11.32 -4.08 -13.48
CA VAL A 13 -10.75 -4.75 -12.30
C VAL A 13 -9.54 -5.60 -12.71
N VAL A 14 -9.66 -6.37 -13.79
CA VAL A 14 -8.55 -7.19 -14.32
C VAL A 14 -7.33 -6.34 -14.67
N LEU A 15 -7.52 -5.22 -15.38
CA LEU A 15 -6.42 -4.33 -15.75
C LEU A 15 -5.80 -3.64 -14.53
N THR A 16 -6.61 -3.35 -13.50
CA THR A 16 -6.13 -2.85 -12.20
C THR A 16 -5.30 -3.90 -11.47
N SER A 17 -5.74 -5.15 -11.49
CA SER A 17 -5.03 -6.28 -10.89
C SER A 17 -3.69 -6.54 -11.58
N CYS A 18 -3.68 -6.50 -12.92
CA CYS A 18 -2.46 -6.58 -13.73
C CYS A 18 -1.47 -5.44 -13.39
N ARG A 19 -1.95 -4.20 -13.31
CA ARG A 19 -1.12 -3.06 -12.88
C ARG A 19 -0.53 -3.28 -11.48
N ASN A 20 -1.32 -3.81 -10.55
CA ASN A 20 -0.85 -4.12 -9.20
C ASN A 20 0.22 -5.22 -9.22
N ALA A 21 0.00 -6.30 -9.99
CA ALA A 21 0.97 -7.39 -10.12
C ALA A 21 2.34 -6.89 -10.61
N PHE A 22 2.38 -6.07 -11.66
CA PHE A 22 3.63 -5.48 -12.15
C PHE A 22 4.28 -4.51 -11.15
N THR A 23 3.48 -3.81 -10.34
CA THR A 23 4.02 -2.99 -9.24
C THR A 23 4.73 -3.87 -8.19
N MET A 24 4.19 -5.04 -7.88
CA MET A 24 4.82 -5.99 -6.96
C MET A 24 6.11 -6.59 -7.54
N VAL A 25 6.13 -6.90 -8.83
CA VAL A 25 7.35 -7.34 -9.54
C VAL A 25 8.43 -6.26 -9.49
N ALA A 26 8.06 -4.99 -9.74
CA ALA A 26 8.99 -3.87 -9.65
C ALA A 26 9.56 -3.72 -8.23
N ASN A 27 8.71 -3.76 -7.19
CA ASN A 27 9.18 -3.72 -5.80
C ASN A 27 10.13 -4.89 -5.49
N LEU A 28 9.77 -6.12 -5.87
CA LEU A 28 10.62 -7.30 -5.66
C LEU A 28 11.97 -7.17 -6.37
N SER A 29 11.99 -6.62 -7.59
CA SER A 29 13.23 -6.38 -8.33
C SER A 29 14.16 -5.38 -7.61
N LEU A 30 13.60 -4.36 -6.94
CA LEU A 30 14.38 -3.42 -6.15
C LEU A 30 15.03 -4.10 -4.94
N TYR A 31 14.29 -4.99 -4.25
CA TYR A 31 14.86 -5.80 -3.17
C TYR A 31 15.94 -6.76 -3.67
N ALA A 32 15.77 -7.35 -4.86
CA ALA A 32 16.79 -8.19 -5.48
C ALA A 32 18.06 -7.39 -5.81
N ILE A 33 17.93 -6.19 -6.37
CA ILE A 33 19.06 -5.28 -6.62
C ILE A 33 19.76 -4.93 -5.31
N ALA A 34 19.00 -4.54 -4.28
CA ALA A 34 19.56 -4.22 -2.97
C ALA A 34 20.31 -5.41 -2.36
N PHE A 35 19.75 -6.61 -2.47
CA PHE A 35 20.39 -7.84 -1.99
C PHE A 35 21.72 -8.12 -2.72
N ILE A 36 21.76 -7.94 -4.06
CA ILE A 36 22.99 -8.10 -4.85
C ILE A 36 24.04 -7.07 -4.43
N VAL A 37 23.66 -5.81 -4.25
CA VAL A 37 24.60 -4.76 -3.84
C VAL A 37 25.18 -5.05 -2.45
N PHE A 38 24.34 -5.47 -1.50
CA PHE A 38 24.77 -5.82 -0.15
C PHE A 38 25.59 -7.12 -0.07
N SER A 39 25.46 -8.04 -1.03
CA SER A 39 26.28 -9.26 -1.07
C SER A 39 27.66 -9.01 -1.69
N VAL A 40 27.73 -8.12 -2.68
CA VAL A 40 29.00 -7.78 -3.37
C VAL A 40 29.84 -6.78 -2.57
N SER A 41 29.20 -5.87 -1.84
CA SER A 41 29.88 -4.86 -1.04
C SER A 41 29.59 -5.10 0.44
N THR A 42 30.63 -5.32 1.25
CA THR A 42 30.50 -5.31 2.72
C THR A 42 30.85 -3.92 3.23
N ALA A 43 29.86 -3.16 3.70
CA ALA A 43 30.09 -1.83 4.27
C ALA A 43 30.68 -1.95 5.68
N LYS A 44 31.82 -1.30 5.92
CA LYS A 44 32.42 -1.18 7.26
C LYS A 44 32.39 0.27 7.77
N THR A 45 32.30 1.23 6.85
CA THR A 45 32.30 2.66 7.14
C THR A 45 30.98 3.30 6.68
N HIS A 46 30.62 4.45 7.26
CA HIS A 46 29.47 5.26 6.79
C HIS A 46 29.55 5.61 5.30
N ALA A 47 30.75 5.90 4.78
CA ALA A 47 30.96 6.17 3.36
C ALA A 47 30.66 4.96 2.46
N ASP A 48 30.97 3.74 2.92
CA ASP A 48 30.67 2.50 2.18
C ASP A 48 29.16 2.27 2.11
N LEU A 49 28.45 2.55 3.20
CA LEU A 49 26.99 2.47 3.26
C LEU A 49 26.34 3.45 2.28
N GLU A 50 26.81 4.70 2.26
CA GLU A 50 26.33 5.71 1.30
C GLU A 50 26.56 5.25 -0.15
N ASN A 51 27.74 4.69 -0.44
CA ASN A 51 28.08 4.18 -1.76
C ASN A 51 27.15 3.01 -2.17
N GLN A 52 26.81 2.10 -1.25
CA GLN A 52 25.86 1.03 -1.51
C GLN A 52 24.48 1.56 -1.89
N TYR A 53 23.94 2.50 -1.10
CA TYR A 53 22.64 3.11 -1.42
C TYR A 53 22.67 3.90 -2.72
N ARG A 54 23.78 4.55 -3.06
CA ARG A 54 23.98 5.20 -4.37
C ARG A 54 23.92 4.20 -5.51
N TRP A 55 24.58 3.04 -5.41
CA TRP A 55 24.51 1.99 -6.42
C TRP A 55 23.09 1.45 -6.60
N ILE A 56 22.38 1.20 -5.51
CA ILE A 56 20.96 0.79 -5.57
C ILE A 56 20.12 1.84 -6.29
N ALA A 57 20.31 3.13 -5.96
CA ALA A 57 19.62 4.23 -6.59
C ALA A 57 19.94 4.32 -8.09
N TYR A 58 21.21 4.32 -8.49
CA TYR A 58 21.62 4.42 -9.90
C TYR A 58 21.09 3.25 -10.74
N SER A 59 21.17 2.01 -10.24
CA SER A 59 20.61 0.85 -10.94
C SER A 59 19.09 0.96 -11.11
N SER A 60 18.37 1.39 -10.06
CA SER A 60 16.91 1.55 -10.15
C SER A 60 16.48 2.66 -11.11
N ILE A 61 17.19 3.80 -11.12
CA ILE A 61 16.97 4.91 -12.05
C ILE A 61 17.23 4.44 -13.48
N PHE A 62 18.33 3.74 -13.73
CA PHE A 62 18.68 3.22 -15.05
C PHE A 62 17.59 2.30 -15.61
N ILE A 63 17.14 1.31 -14.82
CA ILE A 63 16.06 0.40 -15.22
C ILE A 63 14.77 1.18 -15.47
N GLY A 64 14.41 2.11 -14.58
CA GLY A 64 13.25 2.99 -14.74
C GLY A 64 13.29 3.79 -16.04
N CYS A 65 14.44 4.40 -16.36
CA CYS A 65 14.65 5.14 -17.60
C CYS A 65 14.47 4.25 -18.83
N CYS A 66 14.97 3.01 -18.82
CA CYS A 66 14.76 2.05 -19.90
C CYS A 66 13.25 1.78 -20.13
N PHE A 67 12.49 1.54 -19.06
CA PHE A 67 11.03 1.34 -19.17
C PHE A 67 10.30 2.58 -19.66
N VAL A 68 10.71 3.78 -19.23
CA VAL A 68 10.15 5.04 -19.74
C VAL A 68 10.45 5.20 -21.23
N GLY A 69 11.67 4.92 -21.67
CA GLY A 69 12.03 4.96 -23.10
C GLY A 69 11.20 4.01 -23.95
N ILE A 70 11.02 2.76 -23.48
CA ILE A 70 10.13 1.78 -24.14
C ILE A 70 8.69 2.29 -24.17
N PHE A 71 8.18 2.84 -23.06
CA PHE A 71 6.83 3.37 -22.98
C PHE A 71 6.61 4.52 -23.96
N LEU A 72 7.53 5.49 -24.01
CA LEU A 72 7.47 6.64 -24.92
C LEU A 72 7.57 6.21 -26.39
N SER A 73 8.40 5.21 -26.70
CA SER A 73 8.56 4.72 -28.08
C SER A 73 7.39 3.84 -28.54
N ARG A 74 6.75 3.10 -27.64
CA ARG A 74 5.74 2.09 -27.98
C ARG A 74 4.30 2.57 -27.84
N THR A 75 4.07 3.61 -27.03
CA THR A 75 2.74 4.14 -26.84
C THR A 75 2.42 5.08 -28.00
N GLU A 76 1.75 4.55 -29.02
CA GLU A 76 1.11 5.40 -30.02
C GLU A 76 -0.04 6.14 -29.34
N GLU A 77 0.09 7.46 -29.22
CA GLU A 77 -0.99 8.27 -28.68
C GLU A 77 -2.18 8.23 -29.64
N PRO A 78 -3.38 7.83 -29.19
CA PRO A 78 -4.57 7.94 -30.01
C PRO A 78 -4.77 9.42 -30.30
N ARG A 79 -4.56 9.80 -31.57
CA ARG A 79 -4.81 11.17 -32.02
C ARG A 79 -6.26 11.49 -31.67
N LEU A 80 -6.45 12.48 -30.81
CA LEU A 80 -7.76 12.98 -30.43
C LEU A 80 -8.46 13.41 -31.72
N LYS A 81 -9.27 12.53 -32.31
CA LYS A 81 -10.20 12.92 -33.36
C LYS A 81 -11.21 13.81 -32.66
N MET A 82 -10.93 15.10 -32.64
CA MET A 82 -11.88 16.18 -32.40
C MET A 82 -12.89 16.10 -33.55
N GLY A 83 -13.72 15.06 -33.53
CA GLY A 83 -14.79 14.86 -34.49
C GLY A 83 -15.73 16.04 -34.34
N LEU A 84 -15.91 16.74 -35.45
CA LEU A 84 -16.92 17.76 -35.72
C LEU A 84 -18.34 17.22 -35.50
N ARG A 85 -18.66 16.83 -34.27
CA ARG A 85 -20.01 16.52 -33.81
C ARG A 85 -20.23 17.37 -32.58
N GLY A 86 -20.71 18.59 -32.85
CA GLY A 86 -21.00 19.63 -31.88
C GLY A 86 -22.03 19.19 -30.86
N ASN A 87 -21.60 18.44 -29.86
CA ASN A 87 -22.19 18.52 -28.55
C ASN A 87 -21.07 18.92 -27.61
N SER A 88 -21.18 20.14 -27.09
CA SER A 88 -20.36 20.63 -26.00
C SER A 88 -20.50 19.61 -24.87
N HIS A 89 -19.58 18.64 -24.77
CA HIS A 89 -19.55 17.69 -23.69
C HIS A 89 -19.42 18.53 -22.43
N ALA A 90 -20.54 18.72 -21.73
CA ALA A 90 -20.62 19.55 -20.54
C ALA A 90 -19.54 19.05 -19.59
N ARG A 91 -18.45 19.81 -19.52
CA ARG A 91 -17.30 19.50 -18.69
C ARG A 91 -17.85 19.44 -17.27
N ILE A 92 -17.92 18.24 -16.69
CA ILE A 92 -18.53 18.04 -15.38
C ILE A 92 -17.83 19.00 -14.42
N SER A 93 -18.60 19.93 -13.87
CA SER A 93 -18.05 20.88 -12.91
C SER A 93 -17.51 20.10 -11.72
N TRP A 94 -16.31 20.45 -11.25
CA TRP A 94 -15.61 19.82 -10.13
C TRP A 94 -16.51 19.77 -8.87
N ALA A 95 -17.38 20.77 -8.72
CA ALA A 95 -18.40 20.87 -7.68
C ALA A 95 -19.42 19.71 -7.67
N TYR A 96 -19.66 19.05 -8.81
CA TYR A 96 -20.55 17.89 -8.91
C TYR A 96 -20.09 16.74 -8.01
N TRP A 97 -18.78 16.44 -8.00
CA TRP A 97 -18.24 15.32 -7.24
C TRP A 97 -18.39 15.52 -5.74
N PHE A 98 -18.25 16.76 -5.26
CA PHE A 98 -18.43 17.10 -3.84
C PHE A 98 -19.87 16.94 -3.34
N LYS A 99 -20.87 16.85 -4.24
CA LYS A 99 -22.26 16.57 -3.86
C LYS A 99 -22.55 15.07 -3.71
N LYS A 100 -21.69 14.19 -4.22
CA LYS A 100 -21.93 12.75 -4.28
C LYS A 100 -21.40 12.05 -3.03
N ILE A 101 -22.27 11.47 -2.21
CA ILE A 101 -21.85 10.73 -1.00
C ILE A 101 -20.88 9.57 -1.30
N LEU A 102 -21.09 8.87 -2.42
CA LEU A 102 -20.23 7.76 -2.85
C LEU A 102 -18.79 8.21 -3.11
N TYR A 103 -18.57 9.47 -3.51
CA TYR A 103 -17.23 10.03 -3.72
C TYR A 103 -16.43 10.00 -2.41
N TYR A 104 -17.01 10.49 -1.31
CA TYR A 104 -16.34 10.50 0.00
C TYR A 104 -16.13 9.10 0.55
N GLN A 105 -17.10 8.18 0.40
CA GLN A 105 -16.95 6.80 0.83
C GLN A 105 -15.76 6.14 0.13
N VAL A 106 -15.67 6.27 -1.20
CA VAL A 106 -14.60 5.65 -1.99
C VAL A 106 -13.27 6.35 -1.75
N ALA A 107 -13.25 7.67 -1.57
CA ALA A 107 -12.06 8.41 -1.20
C ALA A 107 -11.49 7.94 0.14
N LEU A 108 -12.36 7.76 1.14
CA LEU A 108 -11.97 7.26 2.46
C LEU A 108 -11.42 5.84 2.40
N VAL A 109 -12.10 4.93 1.70
CA VAL A 109 -11.64 3.54 1.49
C VAL A 109 -10.30 3.50 0.76
N TYR A 110 -10.15 4.28 -0.30
CA TYR A 110 -8.90 4.40 -1.06
C TYR A 110 -7.75 4.90 -0.18
N MET A 111 -7.97 6.00 0.55
CA MET A 111 -6.97 6.60 1.43
C MET A 111 -6.55 5.62 2.54
N LEU A 112 -7.51 4.97 3.21
CA LEU A 112 -7.22 4.01 4.28
C LEU A 112 -6.48 2.77 3.77
N THR A 113 -6.83 2.26 2.58
CA THR A 113 -6.09 1.17 1.93
C THR A 113 -4.64 1.55 1.68
N ARG A 114 -4.40 2.75 1.13
CA ARG A 114 -3.06 3.25 0.87
C ARG A 114 -2.27 3.46 2.16
N LEU A 115 -2.93 3.96 3.20
CA LEU A 115 -2.34 4.14 4.51
C LEU A 115 -1.90 2.80 5.13
N VAL A 116 -2.76 1.78 5.07
CA VAL A 116 -2.45 0.41 5.52
C VAL A 116 -1.15 -0.09 4.88
N VAL A 117 -1.07 -0.05 3.54
CA VAL A 117 0.09 -0.59 2.82
C VAL A 117 1.35 0.27 3.05
N ASN A 118 1.24 1.59 2.97
CA ASN A 118 2.41 2.46 3.03
C ASN A 118 3.01 2.53 4.44
N VAL A 119 2.18 2.65 5.48
CA VAL A 119 2.66 2.73 6.87
C VAL A 119 3.22 1.38 7.30
N SER A 120 2.55 0.27 6.98
CA SER A 120 3.07 -1.06 7.31
C SER A 120 4.43 -1.30 6.64
N GLN A 121 4.58 -0.97 5.35
CA GLN A 121 5.87 -1.14 4.66
C GLN A 121 6.98 -0.25 5.24
N ALA A 122 6.68 0.98 5.64
CA ALA A 122 7.66 1.89 6.22
C ALA A 122 8.25 1.39 7.55
N TYR A 123 7.43 0.74 8.39
CA TYR A 123 7.84 0.26 9.71
C TYR A 123 8.26 -1.21 9.74
N LEU A 124 8.02 -1.97 8.66
CA LEU A 124 8.26 -3.42 8.60
C LEU A 124 9.71 -3.79 8.92
N ALA A 125 10.68 -3.14 8.29
CA ALA A 125 12.10 -3.45 8.48
C ALA A 125 12.57 -3.12 9.91
N PHE A 126 12.07 -2.03 10.50
CA PHE A 126 12.38 -1.65 11.87
C PHE A 126 11.79 -2.63 12.87
N TYR A 127 10.55 -3.05 12.66
CA TYR A 127 9.89 -4.04 13.52
C TYR A 127 10.62 -5.39 13.53
N VAL A 128 10.95 -5.93 12.35
CA VAL A 128 11.61 -7.24 12.22
C VAL A 128 12.96 -7.27 12.95
N ILE A 129 13.63 -6.12 13.07
CA ILE A 129 15.02 -6.05 13.52
C ILE A 129 15.13 -5.53 14.94
N ASN A 130 14.39 -4.47 15.26
CA ASN A 130 14.45 -3.86 16.58
C ASN A 130 13.55 -4.61 17.56
N ASP A 131 12.34 -5.01 17.16
CA ASP A 131 11.42 -5.72 18.04
C ASP A 131 11.64 -7.23 18.05
N LEU A 132 11.67 -7.86 16.88
CA LEU A 132 11.77 -9.32 16.80
C LEU A 132 13.22 -9.81 16.90
N ARG A 133 14.21 -8.92 16.81
CA ARG A 133 15.65 -9.22 16.84
C ARG A 133 16.05 -10.32 15.86
N MET A 134 15.40 -10.36 14.69
CA MET A 134 15.72 -11.33 13.64
C MET A 134 17.06 -11.00 12.98
N GLY A 135 17.65 -11.97 12.29
CA GLY A 135 18.86 -11.74 11.50
C GLY A 135 18.67 -10.65 10.44
N GLN A 136 19.76 -10.00 10.03
CA GLN A 136 19.73 -8.91 9.06
C GLN A 136 19.10 -9.31 7.71
N SER A 137 19.20 -10.59 7.35
CA SER A 137 18.56 -11.17 6.16
C SER A 137 17.02 -11.04 6.17
N ALA A 138 16.39 -10.99 7.35
CA ALA A 138 14.94 -10.88 7.47
C ALA A 138 14.39 -9.54 6.95
N LYS A 139 15.21 -8.47 6.92
CA LYS A 139 14.85 -7.18 6.30
C LYS A 139 14.50 -7.29 4.83
N ALA A 140 15.07 -8.27 4.12
CA ALA A 140 14.81 -8.51 2.70
C ALA A 140 13.80 -9.65 2.50
N LEU A 141 13.93 -10.73 3.27
CA LEU A 141 13.08 -11.91 3.13
C LEU A 141 11.61 -11.64 3.45
N VAL A 142 11.32 -10.89 4.52
CA VAL A 142 9.94 -10.63 4.94
C VAL A 142 9.20 -9.80 3.87
N PRO A 143 9.71 -8.64 3.40
CA PRO A 143 9.08 -7.94 2.26
C PRO A 143 8.98 -8.80 1.00
N ALA A 144 9.99 -9.61 0.68
CA ALA A 144 9.95 -10.47 -0.50
C ALA A 144 8.77 -11.45 -0.47
N ILE A 145 8.52 -12.10 0.68
CA ILE A 145 7.35 -12.98 0.86
C ILE A 145 6.05 -12.21 0.66
N ILE A 146 5.93 -11.02 1.25
CA ILE A 146 4.74 -10.16 1.10
C ILE A 146 4.47 -9.87 -0.38
N TYR A 147 5.50 -9.47 -1.13
CA TYR A 147 5.35 -9.12 -2.55
C TYR A 147 5.07 -10.34 -3.43
N ILE A 148 5.71 -11.48 -3.18
CA ILE A 148 5.46 -12.73 -3.93
C ILE A 148 4.02 -13.20 -3.71
N CYS A 149 3.56 -13.25 -2.46
CA CYS A 149 2.18 -13.62 -2.15
C CYS A 149 1.19 -12.61 -2.74
N SER A 150 1.48 -11.31 -2.64
CA SER A 150 0.65 -10.26 -3.24
C SER A 150 0.59 -10.36 -4.76
N PHE A 151 1.68 -10.76 -5.42
CA PHE A 151 1.74 -10.98 -6.86
C PHE A 151 0.87 -12.15 -7.28
N ILE A 152 1.02 -13.32 -6.62
CA ILE A 152 0.23 -14.52 -6.90
C ILE A 152 -1.26 -14.21 -6.76
N VAL A 153 -1.68 -13.58 -5.65
CA VAL A 153 -3.08 -13.19 -5.46
C VAL A 153 -3.54 -12.20 -6.54
N SER A 154 -2.70 -11.25 -6.93
CA SER A 154 -3.05 -10.31 -8.02
C SER A 154 -3.21 -11.00 -9.38
N ILE A 155 -2.56 -12.14 -9.63
CA ILE A 155 -2.82 -12.96 -10.83
C ILE A 155 -4.14 -13.70 -10.69
N LEU A 156 -4.38 -14.36 -9.55
CA LEU A 156 -5.64 -15.09 -9.32
C LEU A 156 -6.88 -14.20 -9.46
N LEU A 157 -6.79 -12.94 -9.01
CA LEU A 157 -7.88 -11.97 -9.14
C LEU A 157 -8.19 -11.55 -10.59
N GLN A 158 -7.29 -11.81 -11.56
CA GLN A 158 -7.49 -11.51 -12.98
C GLN A 158 -8.46 -12.49 -13.66
N GLU A 159 -8.50 -13.74 -13.22
CA GLU A 159 -9.36 -14.77 -13.83
C GLU A 159 -10.83 -14.68 -13.37
N MET A 160 -11.11 -13.81 -12.39
CA MET A 160 -12.42 -13.74 -11.77
C MET A 160 -13.38 -12.79 -12.50
N ALA A 161 -14.64 -13.20 -12.62
CA ALA A 161 -15.72 -12.32 -13.03
C ALA A 161 -16.15 -11.40 -11.87
N TRP A 162 -16.14 -10.09 -12.11
CA TRP A 162 -16.33 -9.08 -11.07
C TRP A 162 -17.74 -8.48 -11.09
N THR A 163 -18.33 -8.37 -9.90
CA THR A 163 -19.57 -7.64 -9.66
C THR A 163 -19.37 -6.67 -8.49
N GLY A 164 -20.23 -5.67 -8.35
CA GLY A 164 -20.15 -4.71 -7.25
C GLY A 164 -20.22 -5.36 -5.87
N GLN A 165 -20.98 -6.46 -5.72
CA GLN A 165 -21.04 -7.23 -4.47
C GLN A 165 -19.75 -8.04 -4.23
N ARG A 166 -19.23 -8.74 -5.25
CA ARG A 166 -17.96 -9.46 -5.15
C ARG A 166 -16.82 -8.52 -4.79
N LEU A 167 -16.82 -7.31 -5.36
CA LEU A 167 -15.81 -6.31 -5.06
C LEU A 167 -15.77 -5.93 -3.57
N LYS A 168 -16.94 -5.72 -2.95
CA LYS A 168 -17.03 -5.49 -1.51
C LYS A 168 -16.61 -6.72 -0.71
N ALA A 169 -17.06 -7.91 -1.11
CA ALA A 169 -16.76 -9.14 -0.39
C ALA A 169 -15.25 -9.40 -0.32
N TYR A 170 -14.53 -9.30 -1.45
CA TYR A 170 -13.08 -9.47 -1.49
C TYR A 170 -12.32 -8.35 -0.77
N TYR A 171 -12.79 -7.10 -0.86
CA TYR A 171 -12.24 -5.99 -0.09
C TYR A 171 -12.37 -6.26 1.42
N SER A 172 -13.57 -6.62 1.86
CA SER A 172 -13.85 -6.92 3.27
C SER A 172 -13.08 -8.13 3.77
N ALA A 173 -12.93 -9.18 2.95
CA ALA A 173 -12.11 -10.34 3.29
C ALA A 173 -10.64 -9.96 3.52
N GLY A 174 -10.06 -9.15 2.61
CA GLY A 174 -8.71 -8.63 2.77
C GLY A 174 -8.58 -7.76 4.03
N GLY A 175 -9.56 -6.90 4.29
CA GLY A 175 -9.54 -6.04 5.46
C GLY A 175 -9.64 -6.78 6.79
N VAL A 176 -10.54 -7.75 6.89
CA VAL A 176 -10.65 -8.62 8.08
C VAL A 176 -9.39 -9.43 8.29
N LEU A 177 -8.82 -10.00 7.21
CA LEU A 177 -7.54 -10.72 7.28
C LEU A 177 -6.43 -9.80 7.80
N TRP A 178 -6.43 -8.53 7.38
CA TRP A 178 -5.46 -7.55 7.86
C TRP A 178 -5.61 -7.22 9.35
N VAL A 179 -6.84 -7.13 9.86
CA VAL A 179 -7.10 -6.94 11.29
C VAL A 179 -6.49 -8.08 12.12
N PHE A 180 -6.68 -9.33 11.68
CA PHE A 180 -6.06 -10.50 12.32
C PHE A 180 -4.53 -10.45 12.23
N CYS A 181 -3.97 -10.09 11.08
CA CYS A 181 -2.51 -9.94 10.93
C CYS A 181 -1.97 -8.85 11.85
N GLY A 182 -2.63 -7.69 11.94
CA GLY A 182 -2.23 -6.59 12.80
C GLY A 182 -2.29 -6.96 14.28
N ALA A 183 -3.33 -7.68 14.72
CA ALA A 183 -3.39 -8.22 16.08
C ALA A 183 -2.26 -9.22 16.35
N GLY A 184 -1.99 -10.11 15.38
CA GLY A 184 -0.86 -11.05 15.44
C GLY A 184 0.48 -10.33 15.61
N ILE A 185 0.73 -9.28 14.83
CA ILE A 185 1.96 -8.46 14.91
C ILE A 185 2.08 -7.77 16.27
N LEU A 186 0.98 -7.27 16.85
CA LEU A 186 1.02 -6.62 18.16
C LEU A 186 1.42 -7.58 19.29
N ILE A 187 0.90 -8.81 19.24
CA ILE A 187 1.08 -9.80 20.32
C ILE A 187 2.37 -10.62 20.12
N LEU A 188 2.91 -10.70 18.89
CA LEU A 188 4.00 -11.62 18.55
C LEU A 188 5.25 -11.39 19.42
N PRO A 189 5.66 -12.35 20.26
CA PRO A 189 6.85 -12.22 21.10
C PRO A 189 8.15 -12.55 20.34
N MET A 190 9.29 -12.10 20.88
CA MET A 190 10.61 -12.27 20.27
C MET A 190 11.01 -13.74 20.08
N ASN A 191 10.63 -14.62 21.02
CA ASN A 191 10.93 -16.05 20.99
C ASN A 191 10.22 -16.80 19.85
N MET A 192 9.14 -16.24 19.30
CA MET A 192 8.34 -16.81 18.21
C MET A 192 8.50 -16.01 16.91
N SER A 193 9.64 -15.31 16.72
CA SER A 193 9.88 -14.44 15.56
C SER A 193 9.76 -15.15 14.20
N ALA A 194 9.94 -16.47 14.14
CA ALA A 194 9.71 -17.26 12.93
C ALA A 194 8.26 -17.18 12.40
N PHE A 195 7.27 -16.97 13.26
CA PHE A 195 5.87 -16.80 12.84
C PHE A 195 5.66 -15.52 12.02
N MET A 196 6.60 -14.57 12.04
CA MET A 196 6.54 -13.38 11.19
C MET A 196 6.55 -13.76 9.70
N TYR A 197 7.22 -14.85 9.30
CA TYR A 197 7.19 -15.33 7.91
C TYR A 197 5.80 -15.84 7.50
N VAL A 198 5.07 -16.47 8.42
CA VAL A 198 3.69 -16.90 8.18
C VAL A 198 2.76 -15.68 8.11
N LEU A 199 2.91 -14.72 9.03
CA LEU A 199 2.17 -13.46 8.98
C LEU A 199 2.43 -12.69 7.69
N ALA A 200 3.67 -12.70 7.17
CA ALA A 200 4.04 -12.06 5.91
C ALA A 200 3.23 -12.59 4.70
N ILE A 201 2.92 -13.90 4.68
CA ILE A 201 2.09 -14.51 3.63
C ILE A 201 0.68 -13.90 3.67
N PHE A 202 0.04 -13.94 4.83
CA PHE A 202 -1.31 -13.40 5.00
C PHE A 202 -1.37 -11.90 4.77
N VAL A 203 -0.31 -11.19 5.17
CA VAL A 203 -0.12 -9.77 4.91
C VAL A 203 -0.09 -9.51 3.40
N GLY A 204 0.68 -10.29 2.63
CA GLY A 204 0.70 -10.19 1.16
C GLY A 204 -0.67 -10.41 0.53
N ILE A 205 -1.41 -11.41 0.99
CA ILE A 205 -2.77 -11.73 0.51
C ILE A 205 -3.73 -10.56 0.78
N ALA A 206 -3.77 -10.09 2.02
CA ALA A 206 -4.63 -8.98 2.44
C ALA A 206 -4.32 -7.69 1.68
N ASN A 207 -3.04 -7.35 1.51
CA ASN A 207 -2.60 -6.18 0.74
C ASN A 207 -3.08 -6.26 -0.71
N ALA A 208 -2.90 -7.40 -1.38
CA ALA A 208 -3.39 -7.59 -2.75
C ALA A 208 -4.90 -7.42 -2.85
N LEU A 209 -5.65 -8.09 -1.97
CA LEU A 209 -7.11 -8.02 -1.94
C LEU A 209 -7.59 -6.58 -1.77
N MET A 210 -7.14 -5.88 -0.72
CA MET A 210 -7.59 -4.50 -0.45
C MET A 210 -7.15 -3.54 -1.56
N MET A 211 -5.91 -3.63 -2.03
CA MET A 211 -5.35 -2.70 -3.02
C MET A 211 -6.04 -2.81 -4.38
N VAL A 212 -6.17 -4.03 -4.91
CA VAL A 212 -6.81 -4.28 -6.22
C VAL A 212 -8.28 -3.88 -6.17
N THR A 213 -9.00 -4.28 -5.12
CA THR A 213 -10.43 -4.01 -5.02
C THR A 213 -10.72 -2.55 -4.67
N GLY A 214 -9.91 -1.90 -3.84
CA GLY A 214 -10.04 -0.48 -3.48
C GLY A 214 -9.82 0.46 -4.68
N ILE A 215 -8.78 0.22 -5.48
CA ILE A 215 -8.59 0.97 -6.75
C ILE A 215 -9.74 0.68 -7.72
N SER A 216 -10.24 -0.54 -7.74
CA SER A 216 -11.36 -0.90 -8.60
C SER A 216 -12.66 -0.19 -8.20
N MET A 217 -12.88 0.08 -6.91
CA MET A 217 -14.01 0.91 -6.45
C MET A 217 -13.88 2.36 -6.94
N GLN A 218 -12.67 2.92 -6.97
CA GLN A 218 -12.39 4.21 -7.62
C GLN A 218 -12.74 4.17 -9.11
N ASN A 219 -12.40 3.09 -9.81
CA ASN A 219 -12.75 2.93 -11.21
C ASN A 219 -14.27 2.88 -11.43
N VAL A 220 -15.00 2.17 -10.55
CA VAL A 220 -16.47 2.10 -10.57
C VAL A 220 -17.12 3.45 -10.25
N LEU A 221 -16.56 4.22 -9.31
CA LEU A 221 -17.04 5.56 -8.96
C LEU A 221 -17.03 6.52 -10.16
N VAL A 222 -15.94 6.49 -10.93
CA VAL A 222 -15.79 7.29 -12.14
C VAL A 222 -16.72 6.79 -13.25
N GLY A 223 -16.91 5.48 -13.37
CA GLY A 223 -17.89 4.93 -14.30
C GLY A 223 -17.56 5.24 -15.76
N GLU A 224 -18.55 5.75 -16.50
CA GLU A 224 -18.44 6.18 -17.90
C GLU A 224 -18.10 7.68 -18.02
N ASP A 225 -18.13 8.42 -16.92
CA ASP A 225 -17.91 9.87 -16.87
C ASP A 225 -16.42 10.23 -16.86
N LEU A 226 -15.77 10.02 -18.01
CA LEU A 226 -14.33 10.20 -18.18
C LEU A 226 -13.86 11.67 -18.01
N SER A 227 -14.74 12.66 -18.19
CA SER A 227 -14.38 14.09 -18.12
C SER A 227 -13.96 14.54 -16.71
N GLY A 228 -14.48 13.91 -15.65
CA GLY A 228 -14.11 14.19 -14.25
C GLY A 228 -13.07 13.23 -13.66
N CYS A 229 -12.66 12.23 -14.43
CA CYS A 229 -11.80 11.12 -14.02
C CYS A 229 -10.42 11.58 -13.48
N ALA A 230 -9.81 12.56 -14.16
CA ALA A 230 -8.53 13.14 -13.76
C ALA A 230 -8.62 13.87 -12.41
N PHE A 231 -9.71 14.62 -12.17
CA PHE A 231 -9.94 15.27 -10.88
C PHE A 231 -10.06 14.25 -9.75
N VAL A 232 -10.94 13.25 -9.93
CA VAL A 232 -11.18 12.22 -8.91
C VAL A 232 -9.87 11.51 -8.57
N CYS A 233 -9.08 11.13 -9.57
CA CYS A 233 -7.75 10.56 -9.31
C CYS A 233 -6.81 11.50 -8.59
N GLY A 234 -6.70 12.75 -9.05
CA GLY A 234 -5.81 13.74 -8.46
C GLY A 234 -6.11 13.95 -6.98
N THR A 235 -7.37 14.17 -6.63
CA THR A 235 -7.77 14.43 -5.24
C THR A 235 -7.59 13.20 -4.36
N LEU A 236 -7.98 12.01 -4.83
CA LEU A 236 -7.78 10.77 -4.05
C LEU A 236 -6.29 10.51 -3.80
N SER A 237 -5.43 10.71 -4.81
CA SER A 237 -3.98 10.55 -4.72
C SER A 237 -3.24 11.74 -4.08
N PHE A 238 -3.95 12.79 -3.72
CA PHE A 238 -3.44 13.87 -2.87
C PHE A 238 -3.75 13.55 -1.41
N LEU A 239 -5.01 13.18 -1.13
CA LEU A 239 -5.47 12.79 0.20
C LEU A 239 -4.70 11.59 0.75
N ASP A 240 -4.38 10.60 -0.09
CA ASP A 240 -3.58 9.45 0.34
C ASP A 240 -2.16 9.84 0.80
N LYS A 241 -1.44 10.67 0.05
CA LYS A 241 -0.08 11.12 0.37
C LYS A 241 -0.07 12.02 1.58
N MET A 242 -1.02 12.94 1.68
CA MET A 242 -1.18 13.81 2.84
C MET A 242 -1.42 12.99 4.10
N SER A 243 -2.35 12.03 4.03
CA SER A 243 -2.68 11.14 5.16
C SER A 243 -1.51 10.26 5.58
N CYS A 244 -0.79 9.65 4.62
CA CYS A 244 0.40 8.85 4.91
C CYS A 244 1.52 9.70 5.54
N GLY A 245 1.76 10.90 5.01
CA GLY A 245 2.76 11.82 5.55
C GLY A 245 2.47 12.23 6.99
N ILE A 246 1.22 12.60 7.29
CA ILE A 246 0.78 12.94 8.66
C ILE A 246 0.94 11.75 9.59
N ALA A 247 0.49 10.55 9.18
CA ALA A 247 0.57 9.36 10.03
C ALA A 247 2.02 8.99 10.37
N VAL A 248 2.92 9.03 9.39
CA VAL A 248 4.34 8.76 9.60
C VAL A 248 4.99 9.85 10.45
N TYR A 249 4.67 11.13 10.23
CA TYR A 249 5.17 12.23 11.06
C TYR A 249 4.77 12.07 12.53
N VAL A 250 3.49 11.75 12.79
CA VAL A 250 2.99 11.50 14.15
C VAL A 250 3.70 10.32 14.78
N LEU A 251 3.83 9.20 14.08
CA LEU A 251 4.56 8.03 14.59
C LEU A 251 6.02 8.35 14.90
N GLN A 252 6.72 9.08 14.02
CA GLN A 252 8.09 9.50 14.24
C GLN A 252 8.22 10.42 15.47
N SER A 253 7.27 11.34 15.68
CA SER A 253 7.28 12.22 16.85
C SER A 253 7.26 11.45 18.17
N TYR A 254 6.49 10.36 18.25
CA TYR A 254 6.48 9.47 19.42
C TYR A 254 7.78 8.69 19.57
N GLN A 255 8.41 8.29 18.47
CA GLN A 255 9.69 7.61 18.51
C GLN A 255 10.82 8.51 19.01
N SER A 256 10.84 9.79 18.63
CA SER A 256 11.82 10.80 19.07
C SER A 256 11.66 11.22 20.53
N MET A 257 10.48 11.06 21.14
CA MET A 257 10.28 11.26 22.58
C MET A 257 10.76 10.07 23.41
N SER A 258 10.98 8.91 22.79
CA SER A 258 11.36 7.66 23.46
C SER A 258 12.86 7.36 23.64
N PRO A 259 13.89 8.06 23.06
CA PRO A 259 15.28 7.68 23.19
C PRO A 259 16.11 8.70 24.01
N THR A 260 15.73 8.99 25.26
CA THR A 260 16.54 9.85 26.17
C THR A 260 16.57 9.39 27.64
N VAL A 261 16.39 8.09 27.94
CA VAL A 261 16.51 7.59 29.34
C VAL A 261 17.61 6.55 29.53
N LEU A 262 18.43 6.23 28.52
CA LEU A 262 19.45 5.18 28.67
C LEU A 262 20.81 5.44 28.01
N ASP A 263 21.29 6.69 28.00
CA ASP A 263 22.68 6.97 27.59
C ASP A 263 23.45 7.94 28.51
N ASN A 264 22.96 8.18 29.73
CA ASN A 264 23.76 8.78 30.79
C ASN A 264 23.62 7.90 32.02
N ASN A 265 24.58 6.99 32.23
CA ASN A 265 25.09 6.55 33.54
C ASN A 265 26.11 5.41 33.37
N SER A 266 27.23 5.69 32.70
CA SER A 266 28.48 4.99 32.95
C SER A 266 29.31 5.81 33.92
N SER A 267 28.93 5.81 35.21
CA SER A 267 29.85 5.92 36.34
C SER A 267 29.11 6.01 37.68
N ILE A 268 29.44 5.06 38.56
CA ILE A 268 29.46 5.19 40.03
C ILE A 268 28.17 4.81 40.79
N THR A 269 28.41 3.96 41.80
CA THR A 269 27.61 3.64 43.01
C THR A 269 26.48 2.61 42.95
N SER A 270 26.89 1.41 43.35
CA SER A 270 26.15 0.44 44.14
C SER A 270 25.32 1.00 45.31
N LEU A 271 24.24 0.27 45.59
CA LEU A 271 23.48 0.15 46.84
C LEU A 271 22.36 1.17 47.15
N THR A 272 21.19 0.59 47.45
CA THR A 272 20.10 1.09 48.30
C THR A 272 19.13 2.14 47.73
N VAL A 273 18.24 1.71 46.83
CA VAL A 273 16.80 2.01 46.99
C VAL A 273 16.03 0.75 46.63
N LEU A 274 15.46 0.12 47.67
CA LEU A 274 14.45 -0.91 47.56
C LEU A 274 13.16 -0.25 47.06
N ASP A 275 13.03 -0.03 45.75
CA ASP A 275 11.79 0.52 45.18
C ASP A 275 10.86 -0.62 44.76
N ASN A 276 9.88 -0.88 45.63
CA ASN A 276 8.74 -1.78 45.47
C ASN A 276 7.77 -1.28 44.38
N ASN A 277 8.24 -1.04 43.16
CA ASN A 277 7.41 -0.69 42.00
C ASN A 277 7.53 -1.70 40.85
N SER A 278 8.06 -2.89 41.11
CA SER A 278 8.16 -4.00 40.15
C SER A 278 6.83 -4.73 39.89
N LEU A 279 5.69 -4.04 39.94
CA LEU A 279 4.37 -4.62 39.64
C LEU A 279 3.50 -3.76 38.71
N ILE A 280 4.07 -2.75 38.05
CA ILE A 280 3.43 -2.06 36.94
C ILE A 280 4.43 -1.93 35.78
N SER A 281 4.94 -3.07 35.30
CA SER A 281 5.50 -3.14 33.94
C SER A 281 4.35 -3.00 32.96
N THR A 282 3.85 -1.77 32.78
CA THR A 282 2.94 -1.45 31.68
C THR A 282 3.71 -1.77 30.42
N SER A 283 3.29 -2.83 29.71
CA SER A 283 3.87 -3.29 28.45
C SER A 283 4.02 -2.12 27.48
N TYR A 284 5.21 -1.53 27.41
CA TYR A 284 5.49 -0.43 26.50
C TYR A 284 5.54 -1.02 25.08
N ILE A 285 4.40 -1.02 24.40
CA ILE A 285 4.30 -1.43 23.00
C ILE A 285 5.12 -0.44 22.19
N SER A 286 6.10 -0.93 21.44
CA SER A 286 6.99 -0.10 20.64
C SER A 286 6.23 0.66 19.54
N VAL A 287 6.75 1.83 19.17
CA VAL A 287 6.19 2.66 18.07
C VAL A 287 6.11 1.87 16.75
N THR A 288 7.07 1.00 16.52
CA THR A 288 7.13 0.07 15.38
C THR A 288 5.98 -0.94 15.38
N ARG A 289 5.58 -1.48 16.55
CA ARG A 289 4.37 -2.32 16.68
C ARG A 289 3.09 -1.53 16.43
N PHE A 290 3.01 -0.30 16.91
CA PHE A 290 1.88 0.59 16.61
C PHE A 290 1.77 0.92 15.12
N GLY A 291 2.88 1.31 14.50
CA GLY A 291 2.95 1.65 13.08
C GLY A 291 2.69 0.46 12.16
N LEU A 292 3.25 -0.70 12.47
CA LEU A 292 3.09 -1.89 11.63
C LEU A 292 1.76 -2.62 11.85
N GLY A 293 1.33 -2.74 13.10
CA GLY A 293 0.18 -3.56 13.50
C GLY A 293 -1.09 -2.75 13.74
N LEU A 294 -1.09 -1.88 14.75
CA LEU A 294 -2.32 -1.26 15.25
C LEU A 294 -2.94 -0.28 14.25
N ILE A 295 -2.17 0.70 13.75
CA ILE A 295 -2.69 1.72 12.85
C ILE A 295 -3.26 1.08 11.58
N PRO A 296 -2.54 0.17 10.89
CA PRO A 296 -3.10 -0.52 9.74
C PRO A 296 -4.33 -1.36 10.08
N ALA A 297 -4.39 -2.03 11.25
CA ALA A 297 -5.58 -2.78 11.65
C ALA A 297 -6.82 -1.88 11.85
N ILE A 298 -6.67 -0.75 12.55
CA ILE A 298 -7.76 0.22 12.74
C ILE A 298 -8.22 0.79 11.40
N CYS A 299 -7.27 1.19 10.55
CA CYS A 299 -7.57 1.74 9.23
C CYS A 299 -8.32 0.72 8.36
N SER A 300 -7.89 -0.54 8.41
CA SER A 300 -8.57 -1.63 7.74
C SER A 300 -9.99 -1.81 8.25
N LEU A 301 -10.20 -1.88 9.57
CA LEU A 301 -11.52 -2.05 10.19
C LEU A 301 -12.49 -0.93 9.77
N VAL A 302 -12.05 0.33 9.85
CA VAL A 302 -12.84 1.49 9.42
C VAL A 302 -13.16 1.40 7.93
N SER A 303 -12.19 1.02 7.09
CA SER A 303 -12.40 0.90 5.65
C SER A 303 -13.41 -0.19 5.29
N VAL A 304 -13.42 -1.31 6.04
CA VAL A 304 -14.39 -2.39 5.88
C VAL A 304 -15.78 -1.92 6.27
N ALA A 305 -15.92 -1.23 7.41
CA ALA A 305 -17.18 -0.65 7.85
C ALA A 305 -17.77 0.31 6.81
N VAL A 306 -16.94 1.21 6.26
CA VAL A 306 -17.36 2.15 5.20
C VAL A 306 -17.75 1.39 3.93
N THR A 307 -17.01 0.36 3.54
CA THR A 307 -17.29 -0.47 2.36
C THR A 307 -18.67 -1.11 2.42
N PHE A 308 -19.11 -1.57 3.60
CA PHE A 308 -20.46 -2.11 3.77
C PHE A 308 -21.56 -1.09 3.49
N THR A 309 -21.32 0.19 3.79
CA THR A 309 -22.30 1.28 3.55
C THR A 309 -22.37 1.75 2.10
N MET A 310 -21.43 1.33 1.25
CA MET A 310 -21.39 1.76 -0.16
C MET A 310 -22.51 1.12 -0.97
N LYS A 311 -23.13 1.89 -1.87
CA LYS A 311 -24.03 1.38 -2.91
C LYS A 311 -23.30 1.40 -4.27
N LEU A 312 -22.51 0.36 -4.52
CA LEU A 312 -21.92 0.14 -5.84
C LEU A 312 -23.00 -0.42 -6.77
N HIS A 313 -23.53 0.40 -7.67
CA HIS A 313 -24.47 -0.05 -8.69
C HIS A 313 -23.82 -1.10 -9.59
N THR A 314 -24.52 -2.21 -9.81
CA THR A 314 -24.19 -3.16 -10.87
C THR A 314 -24.44 -2.47 -12.22
N PRO A 315 -23.43 -2.28 -13.08
CA PRO A 315 -23.69 -1.80 -14.42
C PRO A 315 -24.56 -2.83 -15.13
N TYR A 316 -25.75 -2.41 -15.53
CA TYR A 316 -26.59 -3.15 -16.48
C TYR A 316 -25.74 -3.36 -17.73
N SER A 317 -25.59 -4.61 -18.15
CA SER A 317 -24.93 -4.99 -19.39
C SER A 317 -25.68 -4.37 -20.57
N LYS A 318 -25.29 -3.16 -21.00
CA LYS A 318 -25.62 -2.71 -22.36
C LYS A 318 -24.68 -3.45 -23.33
N PRO A 319 -25.21 -4.10 -24.38
CA PRO A 319 -24.39 -4.77 -25.37
C PRO A 319 -23.53 -3.74 -26.10
N LEU A 320 -22.36 -4.21 -26.53
CA LEU A 320 -21.31 -3.44 -27.18
C LEU A 320 -21.83 -2.40 -28.18
N VAL A 321 -21.38 -1.17 -28.01
CA VAL A 321 -21.07 -0.29 -29.16
C VAL A 321 -19.67 0.26 -28.90
N GLU A 322 -18.71 -0.37 -29.57
CA GLU A 322 -17.34 0.03 -29.88
C GLU A 322 -16.37 0.45 -28.76
N PRO A 323 -15.12 -0.04 -28.77
CA PRO A 323 -14.05 0.60 -28.02
C PRO A 323 -13.86 2.03 -28.56
N LEU A 324 -13.83 3.03 -27.68
CA LEU A 324 -13.43 4.42 -28.01
C LEU A 324 -11.95 4.56 -28.42
N LEU A 325 -11.28 3.43 -28.66
CA LEU A 325 -9.93 3.30 -29.19
C LEU A 325 -10.00 2.39 -30.42
N GLN A 326 -10.21 3.04 -31.57
CA GLN A 326 -9.81 2.57 -32.89
C GLN A 326 -8.94 3.64 -33.52
#